data_AF-A0A2E1KH68-F1
#
_entry.id   AF-A0A2E1KH68-F1
#
_cell.length_a   1.000
_cell.length_b   1.000
_cell.length_c   1.000
_cell.angle_alpha   90.00
_cell.angle_beta   90.00
_cell.angle_gamma   90.00
#
_symmetry.space_group_name_H-M   'P 1'
#
loop_
_entity.id
_entity.type
_entity.pdbx_description
1 polymer ?
#
loop_
_entity_poly.entity_id
_entity_poly.type
_entity_poly.pdbx_seq_one_letter_code
_entity_poly.pdbx_strand_id
1 'polypeptide(L)'
;MNSPTPAPTESNPTSPAHDPPAARSVTWLRWFKRHLWISLLVLVVPLVIRVVAGDFDSAWATITTVILSGVVLVALLSKWTRNQPATRYWILPVTGAILVALALMSFRIDTFSGSLWPTFRLSWRPPHDESLGAPPVTGRLVDLAKSTPNDFPQFLGPQRANSVDHVRLDPDWKTNPPLRLWKRPIGAGWGGFVAVNGCAVTMEQRGPSELVTCYDIKTGEPHWSHVERTRHQSLMGGIGPRSTPTIDRGQVFTLGATGILCCLNGATGKPIWRFDLLDHYGISPSDETDAVPWGRAASPLVTESLVVIPAGGSAGQRVSLVALNRTDGQVAWEGGNRQVSYASPSLVTLAGAPQILIVNENTISAHDPRSGNRLWSHPWTGNSNSNASVSQALAVTDSMVLLSKGYGVGSELLQLDVDADQQFHVRSLWSSSRVLKTKFTNACLFEGHVYALSDGVLECVDISSGRRQWKRGRFGHGQLLRVESHLLVQAESGEIVLVQATPEGFRKLGSIAALHGQTWNNLCLYGRYLLARNAREATCFSLTTRPDSTPN
;
A
#
# COMPACT_ATOMS: atom_id res chain seq x y z
N MET A 1 -106.95 23.01 -17.07
CA MET A 1 -106.08 22.06 -17.81
C MET A 1 -104.85 22.80 -18.27
N ASN A 2 -103.67 22.19 -18.10
CA ASN A 2 -102.37 22.42 -18.74
C ASN A 2 -101.71 23.82 -18.73
N SER A 3 -100.43 23.78 -18.32
CA SER A 3 -99.35 24.79 -18.25
C SER A 3 -98.83 25.22 -19.65
N PRO A 4 -97.69 25.95 -19.84
CA PRO A 4 -96.69 26.50 -18.88
C PRO A 4 -96.12 27.92 -19.19
N THR A 5 -95.14 28.39 -18.38
CA THR A 5 -93.78 28.91 -18.77
C THR A 5 -93.25 29.96 -17.75
N PRO A 6 -91.95 29.98 -17.33
CA PRO A 6 -91.45 30.81 -16.20
C PRO A 6 -90.39 31.87 -16.55
N ALA A 7 -90.18 32.86 -15.65
CA ALA A 7 -88.95 33.68 -15.46
C ALA A 7 -89.07 34.58 -14.18
N PRO A 8 -88.07 35.43 -13.84
CA PRO A 8 -86.98 35.28 -12.87
C PRO A 8 -87.33 35.91 -11.48
N THR A 9 -86.51 35.97 -10.41
CA THR A 9 -85.13 36.51 -10.26
C THR A 9 -84.68 36.30 -8.80
N GLU A 10 -83.40 36.07 -8.50
CA GLU A 10 -82.85 36.14 -7.12
C GLU A 10 -81.63 37.07 -7.05
N SER A 11 -81.47 37.77 -5.91
CA SER A 11 -80.41 38.74 -5.65
C SER A 11 -79.75 38.55 -4.28
N ASN A 12 -78.41 38.61 -4.24
CA ASN A 12 -77.57 38.53 -3.03
C ASN A 12 -77.67 39.80 -2.16
N PRO A 13 -77.50 39.69 -0.83
CA PRO A 13 -76.21 40.05 -0.18
C PRO A 13 -75.84 39.10 1.00
N THR A 14 -74.64 39.03 1.60
CA THR A 14 -73.35 39.77 1.50
C THR A 14 -72.18 38.85 1.98
N SER A 15 -70.91 39.31 1.98
CA SER A 15 -69.76 38.60 2.60
C SER A 15 -68.81 39.57 3.32
N PRO A 16 -68.22 39.22 4.48
CA PRO A 16 -67.21 40.04 5.17
C PRO A 16 -65.76 39.70 4.73
N ALA A 17 -64.87 40.70 4.78
CA ALA A 17 -63.50 40.60 4.29
C ALA A 17 -62.49 39.99 5.29
N HIS A 18 -61.38 39.44 4.76
CA HIS A 18 -60.21 38.98 5.52
C HIS A 18 -58.95 39.74 5.10
N ASP A 19 -58.21 40.29 6.08
CA ASP A 19 -56.87 40.86 5.88
C ASP A 19 -55.79 39.76 5.77
N PRO A 20 -54.71 39.97 4.98
CA PRO A 20 -53.61 39.02 4.85
C PRO A 20 -52.54 39.18 5.98
N PRO A 21 -51.90 38.09 6.44
CA PRO A 21 -50.91 38.16 7.51
C PRO A 21 -49.54 38.66 7.03
N ALA A 22 -48.87 39.47 7.86
CA ALA A 22 -47.57 40.06 7.56
C ALA A 22 -46.44 39.02 7.37
N ALA A 23 -45.65 39.20 6.30
CA ALA A 23 -44.56 38.30 5.94
C ALA A 23 -43.40 38.33 6.97
N ARG A 24 -43.27 37.27 7.78
CA ARG A 24 -42.09 37.03 8.62
C ARG A 24 -40.84 36.79 7.76
N SER A 25 -40.07 37.85 7.51
CA SER A 25 -38.80 37.71 6.77
C SER A 25 -37.85 36.73 7.46
N VAL A 26 -37.34 35.76 6.71
CA VAL A 26 -36.56 34.64 7.27
C VAL A 26 -35.17 35.12 7.71
N THR A 27 -35.03 35.38 9.02
CA THR A 27 -33.80 35.87 9.67
C THR A 27 -32.59 34.98 9.40
N TRP A 28 -32.80 33.67 9.24
CA TRP A 28 -31.76 32.69 8.90
C TRP A 28 -31.03 33.00 7.59
N LEU A 29 -31.72 33.48 6.53
CA LEU A 29 -31.07 33.84 5.26
C LEU A 29 -30.09 35.01 5.41
N ARG A 30 -30.43 36.00 6.25
CA ARG A 30 -29.57 37.17 6.51
C ARG A 30 -28.35 36.78 7.35
N TRP A 31 -28.51 35.86 8.31
CA TRP A 31 -27.40 35.29 9.09
C TRP A 31 -26.45 34.48 8.20
N PHE A 32 -26.99 33.59 7.36
CA PHE A 32 -26.19 32.76 6.45
C PHE A 32 -25.36 33.61 5.47
N LYS A 33 -25.99 34.61 4.82
CA LYS A 33 -25.28 35.55 3.93
C LYS A 33 -24.17 36.35 4.64
N ARG A 34 -24.33 36.72 5.91
CA ARG A 34 -23.32 37.48 6.67
C ARG A 34 -22.13 36.65 7.13
N HIS A 35 -22.26 35.32 7.19
CA HIS A 35 -21.23 34.42 7.72
C HIS A 35 -20.66 33.42 6.71
N LEU A 36 -21.13 33.46 5.46
CA LEU A 36 -20.62 32.69 4.31
C LEU A 36 -19.10 32.77 4.16
N TRP A 37 -18.49 33.92 4.43
CA TRP A 37 -17.04 34.15 4.38
C TRP A 37 -16.23 33.30 5.39
N ILE A 38 -16.81 32.93 6.53
CA ILE A 38 -16.16 32.06 7.52
C ILE A 38 -16.17 30.61 7.01
N SER A 39 -17.28 30.16 6.43
CA SER A 39 -17.36 28.85 5.76
C SER A 39 -16.41 28.77 4.55
N LEU A 40 -16.26 29.88 3.82
CA LEU A 40 -15.25 30.02 2.76
C LEU A 40 -13.82 29.90 3.31
N LEU A 41 -13.48 30.56 4.43
CA LEU A 41 -12.17 30.39 5.08
C LEU A 41 -11.90 28.94 5.50
N VAL A 42 -12.90 28.21 6.01
CA VAL A 42 -12.79 26.77 6.35
C VAL A 42 -12.48 25.90 5.14
N LEU A 43 -12.95 26.26 3.94
CA LEU A 43 -12.68 25.52 2.71
C LEU A 43 -11.38 25.98 2.03
N VAL A 44 -11.12 27.28 2.02
CA VAL A 44 -10.01 27.90 1.29
C VAL A 44 -8.68 27.73 2.02
N VAL A 45 -8.61 27.87 3.35
CA VAL A 45 -7.31 27.76 4.05
C VAL A 45 -6.71 26.35 3.92
N PRO A 46 -7.44 25.24 4.11
CA PRO A 46 -6.90 23.89 3.85
C PRO A 46 -6.56 23.64 2.38
N LEU A 47 -7.33 24.20 1.45
CA LEU A 47 -7.04 24.11 0.01
C LEU A 47 -5.75 24.85 -0.34
N VAL A 48 -5.54 26.05 0.19
CA VAL A 48 -4.31 26.84 0.01
C VAL A 48 -3.13 26.14 0.68
N ILE A 49 -3.27 25.59 1.89
CA ILE A 49 -2.22 24.77 2.52
C ILE A 49 -1.86 23.58 1.60
N ARG A 50 -2.85 22.88 1.03
CA ARG A 50 -2.61 21.75 0.11
C ARG A 50 -1.97 22.14 -1.23
N VAL A 51 -2.23 23.34 -1.73
CA VAL A 51 -1.66 23.85 -3.00
C VAL A 51 -0.26 24.43 -2.80
N VAL A 52 -0.04 25.18 -1.71
CA VAL A 52 1.23 25.85 -1.39
C VAL A 52 2.23 24.88 -0.77
N ALA A 53 1.80 23.99 0.13
CA ALA A 53 2.68 23.05 0.81
C ALA A 53 2.90 21.76 -0.01
N GLY A 54 3.17 21.89 -1.32
CA GLY A 54 3.36 20.76 -2.25
C GLY A 54 4.51 19.80 -1.89
N ASP A 55 5.42 20.22 -1.00
CA ASP A 55 6.53 19.41 -0.47
C ASP A 55 6.27 18.82 0.94
N PHE A 56 5.17 19.16 1.61
CA PHE A 56 4.79 18.61 2.93
C PHE A 56 4.19 17.21 2.83
N ASP A 57 4.37 16.38 3.86
CA ASP A 57 3.71 15.07 3.94
C ASP A 57 2.18 15.26 3.99
N SER A 58 1.50 14.64 3.03
CA SER A 58 0.04 14.69 2.90
C SER A 58 -0.74 14.20 4.12
N ALA A 59 -0.12 13.37 4.98
CA ALA A 59 -0.70 12.95 6.26
C ALA A 59 -0.75 14.11 7.26
N TRP A 60 0.34 14.85 7.44
CA TRP A 60 0.39 16.01 8.34
C TRP A 60 -0.57 17.12 7.89
N ALA A 61 -0.60 17.45 6.59
CA ALA A 61 -1.54 18.42 6.04
C ALA A 61 -3.02 18.02 6.28
N THR A 62 -3.30 16.71 6.30
CA THR A 62 -4.64 16.17 6.59
C THR A 62 -4.99 16.31 8.08
N ILE A 63 -4.08 15.95 8.99
CA ILE A 63 -4.26 16.11 10.44
C ILE A 63 -4.55 17.58 10.79
N THR A 64 -3.73 18.51 10.29
CA THR A 64 -3.92 19.95 10.52
C THR A 64 -5.27 20.45 9.98
N THR A 65 -5.69 19.96 8.81
CA THR A 65 -7.00 20.29 8.22
C THR A 65 -8.15 19.89 9.13
N VAL A 66 -8.15 18.64 9.63
CA VAL A 66 -9.21 18.12 10.50
C VAL A 66 -9.30 18.90 11.81
N ILE A 67 -8.16 19.20 12.45
CA ILE A 67 -8.12 19.96 13.71
C ILE A 67 -8.71 21.37 13.51
N LEU A 68 -8.26 22.10 12.49
CA LEU A 68 -8.73 23.46 12.21
C LEU A 68 -10.23 23.49 11.86
N SER A 69 -10.71 22.54 11.04
CA SER A 69 -12.13 22.42 10.72
C SER A 69 -12.98 22.13 11.97
N GLY A 70 -12.51 21.28 12.88
CA GLY A 70 -13.18 20.99 14.15
C GLY A 70 -13.30 22.23 15.06
N VAL A 71 -12.22 22.99 15.21
CA VAL A 71 -12.21 24.23 16.01
C VAL A 71 -13.22 25.25 15.45
N VAL A 72 -13.27 25.46 14.13
CA VAL A 72 -14.22 26.41 13.55
C VAL A 72 -15.66 25.91 13.66
N LEU A 73 -15.92 24.60 13.51
CA LEU A 73 -17.26 24.04 13.72
C LEU A 73 -17.75 24.28 15.15
N VAL A 74 -16.90 24.05 16.16
CA VAL A 74 -17.22 24.33 17.58
C VAL A 74 -17.46 25.82 17.81
N ALA A 75 -16.65 26.71 17.22
CA ALA A 75 -16.84 28.16 17.32
C ALA A 75 -18.16 28.63 16.68
N LEU A 76 -18.52 28.08 15.51
CA LEU A 76 -19.79 28.37 14.82
C LEU A 76 -20.99 27.87 15.63
N LEU A 77 -20.94 26.63 16.15
CA LEU A 77 -21.99 26.07 17.00
C LEU A 77 -22.17 26.89 18.29
N SER A 78 -21.08 27.21 18.99
CA SER A 78 -21.09 28.02 20.23
C SER A 78 -21.64 29.44 20.00
N LYS A 79 -21.32 30.05 18.85
CA LYS A 79 -21.85 31.38 18.50
C LYS A 79 -23.30 31.34 18.03
N TRP A 80 -23.74 30.23 17.42
CA TRP A 80 -25.12 30.06 16.97
C TRP A 80 -26.08 29.73 18.11
N THR A 81 -25.66 28.89 19.08
CA THR A 81 -26.47 28.62 20.29
C THR A 81 -26.71 29.88 21.10
N ARG A 82 -25.69 30.72 21.31
CA ARG A 82 -25.79 32.05 21.97
C ARG A 82 -26.78 33.03 21.31
N ASN A 83 -27.22 32.77 20.07
CA ASN A 83 -28.15 33.64 19.33
C ASN A 83 -29.60 33.09 19.28
N GLN A 84 -29.91 32.00 19.97
CA GLN A 84 -31.28 31.44 20.02
C GLN A 84 -32.09 32.02 21.20
N PRO A 85 -33.45 31.92 21.18
CA PRO A 85 -34.29 32.28 22.31
C PRO A 85 -34.30 31.20 23.40
N ALA A 86 -34.43 31.61 24.67
CA ALA A 86 -34.31 30.77 25.88
C ALA A 86 -35.02 29.41 25.81
N THR A 87 -36.22 29.39 25.23
CA THR A 87 -37.09 28.21 25.11
C THR A 87 -36.66 27.17 24.07
N ARG A 88 -35.62 27.43 23.27
CA ARG A 88 -35.13 26.51 22.22
C ARG A 88 -33.67 26.08 22.38
N TYR A 89 -32.99 26.53 23.44
CA TYR A 89 -31.57 26.23 23.68
C TYR A 89 -31.26 24.74 23.80
N TRP A 90 -32.20 23.91 24.28
CA TRP A 90 -31.97 22.48 24.50
C TRP A 90 -32.35 21.61 23.29
N ILE A 91 -33.42 21.94 22.57
CA ILE A 91 -33.94 21.09 21.47
C ILE A 91 -32.88 20.92 20.37
N LEU A 92 -32.23 22.02 19.97
CA LEU A 92 -31.26 22.00 18.87
C LEU A 92 -29.96 21.22 19.17
N PRO A 93 -29.26 21.40 20.32
CA PRO A 93 -28.12 20.56 20.67
C PRO A 93 -28.53 19.12 21.00
N VAL A 94 -29.74 18.87 21.53
CA VAL A 94 -30.22 17.49 21.74
C VAL A 94 -30.48 16.79 20.40
N THR A 95 -31.20 17.41 19.46
CA THR A 95 -31.38 16.86 18.11
C THR A 95 -30.04 16.72 17.37
N GLY A 96 -29.13 17.68 17.51
CA GLY A 96 -27.77 17.60 16.99
C GLY A 96 -26.98 16.43 17.58
N ALA A 97 -27.02 16.25 18.90
CA ALA A 97 -26.38 15.12 19.59
C ALA A 97 -27.01 13.77 19.20
N ILE A 98 -28.33 13.70 19.01
CA ILE A 98 -29.02 12.51 18.50
C ILE A 98 -28.59 12.19 17.08
N LEU A 99 -28.52 13.18 16.18
CA LEU A 99 -28.06 12.98 14.80
C LEU A 99 -26.57 12.56 14.74
N VAL A 100 -25.72 13.14 15.60
CA VAL A 100 -24.31 12.72 15.73
C VAL A 100 -24.22 11.30 16.31
N ALA A 101 -24.99 10.96 17.34
CA ALA A 101 -25.03 9.61 17.90
C ALA A 101 -25.53 8.60 16.88
N LEU A 102 -26.61 8.88 16.14
CA LEU A 102 -27.10 8.05 15.05
C LEU A 102 -26.06 7.89 13.93
N ALA A 103 -25.31 8.94 13.58
CA ALA A 103 -24.23 8.86 12.62
C ALA A 103 -23.07 7.97 13.13
N LEU A 104 -22.63 8.14 14.38
CA LEU A 104 -21.59 7.32 15.02
C LEU A 104 -22.03 5.85 15.22
N MET A 105 -23.32 5.61 15.44
CA MET A 105 -23.89 4.26 15.48
C MET A 105 -24.02 3.65 14.08
N SER A 106 -24.30 4.45 13.06
CA SER A 106 -24.53 3.98 11.67
C SER A 106 -23.25 3.80 10.86
N PHE A 107 -22.20 4.57 11.15
CA PHE A 107 -20.93 4.55 10.43
C PHE A 107 -19.77 4.17 11.36
N ARG A 108 -19.01 3.15 10.96
CA ARG A 108 -17.69 2.83 11.55
C ARG A 108 -16.61 3.23 10.56
N ILE A 109 -15.45 3.63 11.09
CA ILE A 109 -14.23 3.73 10.29
C ILE A 109 -13.88 2.31 9.81
N ASP A 110 -13.62 2.16 8.52
CA ASP A 110 -13.27 0.89 7.88
C ASP A 110 -11.75 0.74 7.80
N THR A 111 -11.08 1.68 7.13
CA THR A 111 -9.62 1.79 7.02
C THR A 111 -9.19 3.26 6.96
N PHE A 112 -7.89 3.53 6.89
CA PHE A 112 -7.33 4.85 6.55
C PHE A 112 -6.54 4.78 5.24
N SER A 113 -6.59 5.82 4.41
CA SER A 113 -5.65 5.99 3.28
C SER A 113 -4.21 6.11 3.78
N GLY A 114 -3.20 5.95 2.90
CA GLY A 114 -1.80 6.16 3.30
C GLY A 114 -1.47 7.62 3.66
N SER A 115 -2.37 8.53 3.26
CA SER A 115 -2.43 9.95 3.63
C SER A 115 -3.36 10.24 4.82
N LEU A 116 -3.76 9.20 5.56
CA LEU A 116 -4.57 9.22 6.79
C LEU A 116 -5.99 9.80 6.64
N TRP A 117 -6.64 9.58 5.50
CA TRP A 117 -8.07 9.83 5.33
C TRP A 117 -8.89 8.62 5.77
N PRO A 118 -9.80 8.75 6.75
CA PRO A 118 -10.66 7.65 7.15
C PRO A 118 -11.66 7.32 6.03
N THR A 119 -11.80 6.04 5.72
CA THR A 119 -12.92 5.50 4.94
C THR A 119 -13.99 5.01 5.91
N PHE A 120 -15.27 5.09 5.51
CA PHE A 120 -16.39 4.71 6.37
C PHE A 120 -17.18 3.55 5.77
N ARG A 121 -17.61 2.62 6.63
CA ARG A 121 -18.60 1.58 6.31
C ARG A 121 -19.80 1.68 7.22
N LEU A 122 -20.93 1.14 6.76
CA LEU A 122 -22.13 0.97 7.58
C LEU A 122 -21.86 -0.06 8.67
N SER A 123 -22.16 0.27 9.93
CA SER A 123 -21.80 -0.52 11.12
C SER A 123 -22.33 -1.95 11.12
N TRP A 124 -23.46 -2.18 10.44
CA TRP A 124 -24.14 -3.48 10.33
C TRP A 124 -23.68 -4.33 9.14
N ARG A 125 -22.78 -3.83 8.28
CA ARG A 125 -22.13 -4.65 7.25
C ARG A 125 -20.85 -5.26 7.84
N PRO A 126 -20.64 -6.58 7.75
CA PRO A 126 -19.39 -7.20 8.20
C PRO A 126 -18.20 -6.66 7.40
N PRO A 127 -16.98 -6.70 7.97
CA PRO A 127 -15.74 -6.56 7.22
C PRO A 127 -15.69 -7.49 6.00
N HIS A 128 -14.97 -7.08 4.96
CA HIS A 128 -14.89 -7.85 3.71
C HIS A 128 -14.20 -9.20 3.89
N ASP A 129 -13.14 -9.24 4.70
CA ASP A 129 -12.45 -10.47 5.10
C ASP A 129 -13.34 -11.42 5.91
N GLU A 130 -14.35 -10.91 6.63
CA GLU A 130 -15.32 -11.74 7.38
C GLU A 130 -16.50 -12.21 6.51
N SER A 131 -16.77 -11.56 5.37
CA SER A 131 -17.80 -11.99 4.41
C SER A 131 -17.37 -13.12 3.47
N LEU A 132 -16.08 -13.46 3.44
CA LEU A 132 -15.53 -14.51 2.58
C LEU A 132 -15.24 -15.78 3.37
N GLY A 133 -15.91 -16.88 3.01
CA GLY A 133 -15.52 -18.22 3.46
C GLY A 133 -14.19 -18.68 2.85
N ALA A 134 -13.76 -19.90 3.16
CA ALA A 134 -12.58 -20.51 2.53
C ALA A 134 -12.72 -20.53 1.00
N PRO A 135 -11.62 -20.33 0.22
CA PRO A 135 -11.69 -20.41 -1.23
C PRO A 135 -12.06 -21.84 -1.67
N PRO A 136 -12.98 -22.01 -2.64
CA PRO A 136 -13.26 -23.33 -3.21
C PRO A 136 -12.05 -23.77 -4.03
N VAL A 137 -11.30 -24.74 -3.53
CA VAL A 137 -10.09 -25.28 -4.17
C VAL A 137 -10.44 -26.42 -5.12
N THR A 138 -9.80 -26.44 -6.29
CA THR A 138 -9.95 -27.53 -7.26
C THR A 138 -9.23 -28.81 -6.85
N GLY A 139 -8.26 -28.74 -5.92
CA GLY A 139 -7.46 -29.89 -5.47
C GLY A 139 -6.47 -30.41 -6.52
N ARG A 140 -6.37 -29.73 -7.67
CA ARG A 140 -5.46 -30.09 -8.76
C ARG A 140 -4.01 -29.83 -8.32
N LEU A 141 -3.16 -30.84 -8.46
CA LEU A 141 -1.72 -30.71 -8.26
C LEU A 141 -1.13 -29.73 -9.29
N VAL A 142 -0.24 -28.87 -8.81
CA VAL A 142 0.51 -27.92 -9.64
C VAL A 142 2.01 -28.23 -9.60
N ASP A 143 2.75 -27.79 -10.62
CA ASP A 143 4.20 -27.90 -10.67
C ASP A 143 4.83 -26.51 -10.49
N LEU A 144 5.27 -26.21 -9.26
CA LEU A 144 6.07 -25.01 -8.94
C LEU A 144 7.58 -25.32 -8.88
N ALA A 145 8.00 -26.52 -9.30
CA ALA A 145 9.41 -26.92 -9.32
C ALA A 145 10.07 -26.63 -10.66
N LYS A 146 9.32 -26.76 -11.75
CA LYS A 146 9.73 -26.32 -13.09
C LYS A 146 9.72 -24.79 -13.18
N SER A 147 10.87 -24.20 -13.49
CA SER A 147 10.97 -22.78 -13.81
C SER A 147 10.68 -22.49 -15.29
N THR A 148 10.31 -21.25 -15.58
CA THR A 148 10.13 -20.71 -16.93
C THR A 148 10.76 -19.32 -17.06
N PRO A 149 11.13 -18.86 -18.27
CA PRO A 149 11.66 -17.50 -18.47
C PRO A 149 10.70 -16.39 -18.04
N ASN A 150 9.39 -16.67 -17.96
CA ASN A 150 8.33 -15.73 -17.61
C ASN A 150 8.09 -15.60 -16.10
N ASP A 151 8.76 -16.40 -15.27
CA ASP A 151 8.47 -16.48 -13.84
C ASP A 151 8.72 -15.15 -13.12
N PHE A 152 7.91 -14.89 -12.10
CA PHE A 152 8.03 -13.78 -11.16
C PHE A 152 8.03 -14.36 -9.73
N PRO A 153 9.10 -15.08 -9.33
CA PRO A 153 9.05 -16.03 -8.21
C PRO A 153 9.08 -15.36 -6.82
N GLN A 154 9.43 -14.08 -6.73
CA GLN A 154 9.66 -13.40 -5.47
C GLN A 154 9.27 -11.91 -5.51
N PHE A 155 9.27 -11.30 -4.31
CA PHE A 155 9.01 -9.87 -4.11
C PHE A 155 9.88 -8.98 -5.02
N LEU A 156 9.25 -8.02 -5.70
CA LEU A 156 9.88 -7.08 -6.65
C LEU A 156 10.55 -7.75 -7.86
N GLY A 157 10.10 -8.94 -8.24
CA GLY A 157 10.50 -9.63 -9.47
C GLY A 157 11.71 -10.55 -9.28
N PRO A 158 12.19 -11.19 -10.37
CA PRO A 158 13.17 -12.27 -10.27
C PRO A 158 14.48 -11.88 -9.58
N GLN A 159 14.89 -10.62 -9.69
CA GLN A 159 16.10 -10.05 -9.09
C GLN A 159 15.85 -9.23 -7.80
N ARG A 160 14.60 -9.15 -7.30
CA ARG A 160 14.17 -8.23 -6.22
C ARG A 160 14.45 -6.74 -6.49
N ALA A 161 14.73 -6.37 -7.74
CA ALA A 161 15.18 -5.04 -8.17
C ALA A 161 14.04 -4.11 -8.63
N ASN A 162 12.78 -4.56 -8.49
CA ASN A 162 11.57 -3.88 -8.95
C ASN A 162 11.53 -3.64 -10.48
N SER A 163 12.04 -4.63 -11.23
CA SER A 163 12.11 -4.60 -12.68
C SER A 163 11.92 -5.97 -13.34
N VAL A 164 11.53 -5.95 -14.62
CA VAL A 164 11.47 -7.09 -15.53
C VAL A 164 12.09 -6.67 -16.86
N ASP A 165 13.16 -7.34 -17.29
CA ASP A 165 13.93 -6.94 -18.47
C ASP A 165 13.65 -7.77 -19.73
N HIS A 166 12.99 -8.92 -19.61
CA HIS A 166 12.73 -9.84 -20.72
C HIS A 166 11.35 -9.68 -21.37
N VAL A 167 10.54 -8.69 -20.97
CA VAL A 167 9.17 -8.50 -21.47
C VAL A 167 9.04 -7.21 -22.28
N ARG A 168 8.77 -7.36 -23.58
CA ARG A 168 8.61 -6.24 -24.52
C ARG A 168 7.16 -5.79 -24.62
N LEU A 169 6.75 -4.84 -23.77
CA LEU A 169 5.41 -4.26 -23.85
C LEU A 169 5.18 -3.51 -25.17
N ASP A 170 3.96 -3.61 -25.70
CA ASP A 170 3.45 -2.68 -26.70
C ASP A 170 3.00 -1.38 -26.00
N PRO A 171 3.57 -0.21 -26.36
CA PRO A 171 3.19 1.07 -25.77
C PRO A 171 1.81 1.57 -26.23
N ASP A 172 1.25 1.09 -27.34
CA ASP A 172 -0.04 1.58 -27.86
C ASP A 172 -1.24 0.87 -27.21
N TRP A 173 -1.48 1.18 -25.94
CA TRP A 173 -2.67 0.76 -25.21
C TRP A 173 -3.97 1.43 -25.68
N LYS A 174 -3.93 2.35 -26.67
CA LYS A 174 -5.15 2.91 -27.27
C LYS A 174 -5.68 1.98 -28.36
N THR A 175 -4.79 1.49 -29.23
CA THR A 175 -5.11 0.54 -30.29
C THR A 175 -5.16 -0.89 -29.77
N ASN A 176 -4.22 -1.28 -28.91
CA ASN A 176 -4.05 -2.64 -28.39
C ASN A 176 -4.20 -2.69 -26.85
N PRO A 177 -5.37 -2.32 -26.29
CA PRO A 177 -5.59 -2.23 -24.85
C PRO A 177 -5.42 -3.58 -24.12
N PRO A 178 -4.90 -3.60 -22.88
CA PRO A 178 -4.82 -4.82 -22.07
C PRO A 178 -6.17 -5.51 -21.88
N LEU A 179 -6.22 -6.82 -22.15
CA LEU A 179 -7.43 -7.64 -22.00
C LEU A 179 -7.53 -8.18 -20.57
N ARG A 180 -8.58 -7.82 -19.82
CA ARG A 180 -8.86 -8.42 -18.52
C ARG A 180 -9.35 -9.86 -18.69
N LEU A 181 -8.61 -10.82 -18.13
CA LEU A 181 -8.95 -12.24 -18.20
C LEU A 181 -9.97 -12.62 -17.12
N TRP A 182 -9.71 -12.19 -15.89
CA TRP A 182 -10.57 -12.42 -14.74
C TRP A 182 -10.42 -11.32 -13.71
N LYS A 183 -11.45 -11.18 -12.86
CA LYS A 183 -11.48 -10.34 -11.67
C LYS A 183 -12.34 -11.02 -10.62
N ARG A 184 -11.88 -11.10 -9.38
CA ARG A 184 -12.56 -11.85 -8.31
C ARG A 184 -12.37 -11.23 -6.91
N PRO A 185 -13.27 -11.50 -5.95
CA PRO A 185 -13.02 -11.23 -4.54
C PRO A 185 -11.81 -12.02 -4.02
N ILE A 186 -11.06 -11.39 -3.12
CA ILE A 186 -9.96 -11.97 -2.33
C ILE A 186 -10.03 -11.42 -0.90
N GLY A 187 -9.48 -12.14 0.08
CA GLY A 187 -9.37 -11.70 1.47
C GLY A 187 -8.40 -10.53 1.67
N ALA A 188 -8.43 -9.94 2.86
CA ALA A 188 -7.61 -8.77 3.17
C ALA A 188 -6.11 -9.09 3.13
N GLY A 189 -5.28 -8.14 2.73
CA GLY A 189 -3.83 -8.35 2.63
C GLY A 189 -3.16 -7.41 1.64
N TRP A 190 -1.88 -7.18 1.87
CA TRP A 190 -1.08 -6.11 1.26
C TRP A 190 0.15 -6.63 0.53
N GLY A 191 0.45 -7.93 0.65
CA GLY A 191 1.41 -8.64 -0.18
C GLY A 191 0.99 -8.71 -1.65
N GLY A 192 1.97 -8.79 -2.55
CA GLY A 192 1.75 -9.01 -3.98
C GLY A 192 1.37 -10.44 -4.31
N PHE A 193 1.30 -10.74 -5.61
CA PHE A 193 1.41 -12.11 -6.11
C PHE A 193 2.87 -12.44 -6.42
N VAL A 194 3.19 -13.72 -6.44
CA VAL A 194 4.33 -14.30 -7.17
C VAL A 194 3.81 -15.36 -8.12
N ALA A 195 4.56 -15.66 -9.18
CA ALA A 195 4.11 -16.52 -10.26
C ALA A 195 5.24 -17.43 -10.76
N VAL A 196 4.96 -18.73 -10.89
CA VAL A 196 5.85 -19.74 -11.48
C VAL A 196 5.01 -20.70 -12.31
N ASN A 197 5.46 -21.02 -13.53
CA ASN A 197 4.89 -22.07 -14.37
C ASN A 197 3.34 -22.03 -14.52
N GLY A 198 2.79 -20.83 -14.74
CA GLY A 198 1.35 -20.62 -14.95
C GLY A 198 0.49 -20.57 -13.69
N CYS A 199 1.10 -20.69 -12.52
CA CYS A 199 0.43 -20.64 -11.21
C CYS A 199 0.85 -19.39 -10.43
N ALA A 200 -0.08 -18.71 -9.78
CA ALA A 200 0.19 -17.54 -8.94
C ALA A 200 -0.16 -17.78 -7.48
N VAL A 201 0.70 -17.32 -6.56
CA VAL A 201 0.54 -17.49 -5.12
C VAL A 201 0.55 -16.12 -4.42
N THR A 202 -0.31 -15.94 -3.42
CA THR A 202 -0.36 -14.74 -2.56
C THR A 202 -0.88 -15.11 -1.16
N MET A 203 -0.79 -14.16 -0.22
CA MET A 203 -1.30 -14.32 1.15
C MET A 203 -2.54 -13.45 1.37
N GLU A 204 -3.58 -13.98 1.99
CA GLU A 204 -4.85 -13.29 2.26
C GLU A 204 -5.37 -13.63 3.67
N GLN A 205 -6.13 -12.75 4.30
CA GLN A 205 -6.79 -13.01 5.58
C GLN A 205 -8.30 -13.12 5.36
N ARG A 206 -8.91 -14.16 5.92
CA ARG A 206 -10.36 -14.38 5.92
C ARG A 206 -10.80 -14.73 7.34
N GLY A 207 -11.59 -13.85 7.95
CA GLY A 207 -11.96 -13.94 9.36
C GLY A 207 -10.74 -14.15 10.28
N PRO A 208 -10.73 -15.20 11.13
CA PRO A 208 -9.70 -15.40 12.15
C PRO A 208 -8.41 -16.09 11.65
N SER A 209 -8.18 -16.15 10.33
CA SER A 209 -7.06 -16.90 9.75
C SER A 209 -6.37 -16.16 8.61
N GLU A 210 -5.05 -16.24 8.57
CA GLU A 210 -4.22 -15.97 7.38
C GLU A 210 -4.17 -17.23 6.50
N LEU A 211 -4.19 -17.04 5.18
CA LEU A 211 -4.19 -18.08 4.17
C LEU A 211 -3.08 -17.81 3.17
N VAL A 212 -2.52 -18.89 2.62
CA VAL A 212 -1.67 -18.85 1.42
C VAL A 212 -2.44 -19.58 0.33
N THR A 213 -2.80 -18.89 -0.75
CA THR A 213 -3.66 -19.45 -1.81
C THR A 213 -2.92 -19.44 -3.14
N CYS A 214 -2.93 -20.59 -3.84
CA CYS A 214 -2.41 -20.74 -5.19
C CYS A 214 -3.56 -20.75 -6.20
N TYR A 215 -3.39 -20.05 -7.33
CA TYR A 215 -4.39 -19.86 -8.38
C TYR A 215 -3.81 -20.17 -9.76
N ASP A 216 -4.67 -20.59 -10.70
CA ASP A 216 -4.35 -20.58 -12.13
C ASP A 216 -4.24 -19.12 -12.63
N ILE A 217 -3.18 -18.76 -13.36
CA ILE A 217 -2.99 -17.38 -13.83
C ILE A 217 -4.01 -16.96 -14.90
N LYS A 218 -4.53 -17.90 -15.69
CA LYS A 218 -5.44 -17.64 -16.82
C LYS A 218 -6.92 -17.66 -16.41
N THR A 219 -7.33 -18.52 -15.47
CA THR A 219 -8.73 -18.61 -15.00
C THR A 219 -8.96 -17.89 -13.67
N GLY A 220 -7.92 -17.75 -12.84
CA GLY A 220 -8.02 -17.20 -11.49
C GLY A 220 -8.64 -18.16 -10.48
N GLU A 221 -8.85 -19.44 -10.84
CA GLU A 221 -9.41 -20.47 -9.96
C GLU A 221 -8.37 -20.96 -8.93
N PRO A 222 -8.75 -21.26 -7.68
CA PRO A 222 -7.80 -21.76 -6.68
C PRO A 222 -7.45 -23.22 -6.94
N HIS A 223 -6.15 -23.54 -6.92
CA HIS A 223 -5.66 -24.92 -6.94
C HIS A 223 -5.64 -25.52 -5.54
N TRP A 224 -5.02 -24.81 -4.60
CA TRP A 224 -4.93 -25.17 -3.19
C TRP A 224 -4.90 -23.91 -2.31
N SER A 225 -5.19 -24.10 -1.02
CA SER A 225 -5.01 -23.07 0.01
C SER A 225 -4.49 -23.69 1.30
N HIS A 226 -3.49 -23.07 1.90
CA HIS A 226 -3.03 -23.30 3.27
C HIS A 226 -3.74 -22.34 4.22
N VAL A 227 -3.92 -22.72 5.49
CA VAL A 227 -4.61 -21.91 6.51
C VAL A 227 -3.80 -21.94 7.82
N GLU A 228 -3.40 -20.77 8.30
CA GLU A 228 -2.79 -20.55 9.61
C GLU A 228 -3.78 -19.76 10.48
N ARG A 229 -4.08 -20.25 11.69
CA ARG A 229 -5.12 -19.67 12.56
C ARG A 229 -4.59 -18.49 13.37
N THR A 230 -4.22 -17.43 12.66
CA THR A 230 -3.75 -16.16 13.20
C THR A 230 -4.49 -14.98 12.56
N ARG A 231 -4.48 -13.81 13.21
CA ARG A 231 -5.12 -12.60 12.69
C ARG A 231 -4.28 -11.37 13.02
N HIS A 232 -3.82 -10.66 11.99
CA HIS A 232 -3.32 -9.29 12.14
C HIS A 232 -4.39 -8.26 11.73
N GLN A 233 -4.51 -7.19 12.53
CA GLN A 233 -5.32 -6.03 12.21
C GLN A 233 -4.70 -4.77 12.81
N SER A 234 -4.61 -3.71 12.03
CA SER A 234 -4.20 -2.37 12.48
C SER A 234 -5.22 -1.36 11.97
N LEU A 235 -5.64 -0.41 12.82
CA LEU A 235 -6.68 0.56 12.47
C LEU A 235 -6.28 1.41 11.25
N MET A 236 -5.04 1.89 11.22
CA MET A 236 -4.51 2.71 10.13
C MET A 236 -3.81 1.87 9.05
N GLY A 237 -3.26 0.70 9.40
CA GLY A 237 -2.62 -0.20 8.43
C GLY A 237 -3.58 -1.14 7.70
N GLY A 238 -4.83 -1.26 8.13
CA GLY A 238 -5.76 -2.26 7.62
C GLY A 238 -5.42 -3.69 8.08
N ILE A 239 -6.07 -4.65 7.45
CA ILE A 239 -6.19 -6.05 7.92
C ILE A 239 -5.29 -6.98 7.09
N GLY A 240 -4.73 -8.03 7.72
CA GLY A 240 -4.11 -9.16 7.03
C GLY A 240 -2.62 -9.07 6.69
N PRO A 241 -2.07 -10.12 6.05
CA PRO A 241 -0.64 -10.30 5.80
C PRO A 241 -0.11 -9.28 4.79
N ARG A 242 1.18 -8.95 4.91
CA ARG A 242 1.82 -7.87 4.13
C ARG A 242 3.06 -8.30 3.35
N SER A 243 3.70 -9.38 3.77
CA SER A 243 4.80 -9.97 3.01
C SER A 243 4.28 -10.53 1.68
N THR A 244 5.16 -10.61 0.70
CA THR A 244 4.93 -11.34 -0.54
C THR A 244 5.62 -12.70 -0.43
N PRO A 245 4.98 -13.81 -0.82
CA PRO A 245 5.63 -15.12 -0.80
C PRO A 245 6.90 -15.16 -1.66
N THR A 246 7.72 -16.19 -1.46
CA THR A 246 8.78 -16.56 -2.41
C THR A 246 8.61 -18.02 -2.81
N ILE A 247 8.67 -18.30 -4.11
CA ILE A 247 8.65 -19.64 -4.67
C ILE A 247 10.08 -19.99 -5.12
N ASP A 248 10.60 -21.13 -4.68
CA ASP A 248 11.84 -21.68 -5.22
C ASP A 248 11.82 -23.22 -5.20
N ARG A 249 12.23 -23.85 -6.32
CA ARG A 249 12.36 -25.31 -6.48
C ARG A 249 11.17 -26.12 -5.92
N GLY A 250 9.94 -25.67 -6.16
CA GLY A 250 8.73 -26.37 -5.73
C GLY A 250 8.34 -26.14 -4.26
N GLN A 251 9.05 -25.29 -3.53
CA GLN A 251 8.69 -24.84 -2.18
C GLN A 251 8.12 -23.42 -2.23
N VAL A 252 7.18 -23.12 -1.34
CA VAL A 252 6.61 -21.78 -1.14
C VAL A 252 6.92 -21.31 0.28
N PHE A 253 7.57 -20.17 0.41
CA PHE A 253 7.97 -19.59 1.70
C PHE A 253 7.15 -18.33 1.99
N THR A 254 6.57 -18.25 3.18
CA THR A 254 5.64 -17.17 3.57
C THR A 254 5.86 -16.73 5.01
N LEU A 255 5.93 -15.42 5.26
CA LEU A 255 5.99 -14.84 6.61
C LEU A 255 4.67 -14.11 6.90
N GLY A 256 3.85 -14.66 7.81
CA GLY A 256 2.61 -14.03 8.25
C GLY A 256 2.84 -12.71 8.98
N ALA A 257 1.83 -11.83 9.06
CA ALA A 257 2.01 -10.53 9.72
C ALA A 257 2.24 -10.65 11.23
N THR A 258 1.96 -11.82 11.82
CA THR A 258 2.24 -12.17 13.23
C THR A 258 3.53 -12.97 13.43
N GLY A 259 4.43 -13.02 12.44
CA GLY A 259 5.76 -13.63 12.59
C GLY A 259 5.88 -15.14 12.40
N ILE A 260 4.81 -15.80 11.92
CA ILE A 260 4.85 -17.23 11.60
C ILE A 260 5.46 -17.40 10.19
N LEU A 261 6.60 -18.08 10.11
CA LEU A 261 7.25 -18.46 8.85
C LEU A 261 6.87 -19.90 8.49
N CYS A 262 6.30 -20.10 7.30
CA CYS A 262 5.99 -21.43 6.79
C CYS A 262 6.79 -21.74 5.52
N CYS A 263 7.22 -22.99 5.38
CA CYS A 263 7.55 -23.60 4.10
C CYS A 263 6.45 -24.58 3.71
N LEU A 264 5.87 -24.38 2.53
CA LEU A 264 4.81 -25.23 1.99
C LEU A 264 5.31 -26.01 0.78
N ASN A 265 4.81 -27.23 0.61
CA ASN A 265 4.94 -27.98 -0.63
C ASN A 265 4.11 -27.29 -1.72
N GLY A 266 4.78 -26.76 -2.74
CA GLY A 266 4.16 -25.91 -3.76
C GLY A 266 3.11 -26.60 -4.63
N ALA A 267 3.14 -27.94 -4.71
CA ALA A 267 2.14 -28.71 -5.45
C ALA A 267 0.80 -28.85 -4.72
N THR A 268 0.79 -28.72 -3.38
CA THR A 268 -0.36 -29.10 -2.52
C THR A 268 -0.74 -28.08 -1.45
N GLY A 269 0.11 -27.10 -1.14
CA GLY A 269 -0.09 -26.18 -0.01
C GLY A 269 0.11 -26.81 1.37
N LYS A 270 0.52 -28.08 1.46
CA LYS A 270 0.79 -28.75 2.74
C LYS A 270 2.06 -28.19 3.38
N PRO A 271 2.09 -27.93 4.70
CA PRO A 271 3.31 -27.49 5.37
C PRO A 271 4.37 -28.60 5.32
N ILE A 272 5.60 -28.21 5.01
CA ILE A 272 6.81 -29.02 5.17
C ILE A 272 7.38 -28.76 6.58
N TRP A 273 7.49 -27.48 6.94
CA TRP A 273 7.85 -27.01 8.28
C TRP A 273 7.21 -25.64 8.57
N ARG A 274 7.13 -25.30 9.86
CA ARG A 274 6.60 -24.04 10.41
C ARG A 274 7.55 -23.58 11.51
N PHE A 275 7.89 -22.30 11.51
CA PHE A 275 8.72 -21.65 12.52
C PHE A 275 7.97 -20.45 13.10
N ASP A 276 7.81 -20.43 14.42
CA ASP A 276 7.13 -19.35 15.13
C ASP A 276 8.17 -18.39 15.71
N LEU A 277 8.35 -17.24 15.07
CA LEU A 277 9.46 -16.35 15.39
C LEU A 277 9.26 -15.64 16.74
N LEU A 278 8.02 -15.36 17.13
CA LEU A 278 7.72 -14.72 18.41
C LEU A 278 8.00 -15.69 19.57
N ASP A 279 7.54 -16.93 19.45
CA ASP A 279 7.81 -18.00 20.42
C ASP A 279 9.31 -18.25 20.57
N HIS A 280 10.05 -18.37 19.44
CA HIS A 280 11.49 -18.59 19.44
C HIS A 280 12.29 -17.54 20.22
N TYR A 281 11.89 -16.26 20.15
CA TYR A 281 12.55 -15.16 20.85
C TYR A 281 11.86 -14.76 22.17
N GLY A 282 10.81 -15.45 22.60
CA GLY A 282 10.03 -15.11 23.79
C GLY A 282 9.36 -13.73 23.72
N ILE A 283 8.97 -13.28 22.53
CA ILE A 283 8.36 -11.97 22.29
C ILE A 283 6.85 -12.08 22.50
N SER A 284 6.28 -11.27 23.40
CA SER A 284 4.82 -11.25 23.57
C SER A 284 4.11 -10.59 22.38
N PRO A 285 2.86 -10.95 22.06
CA PRO A 285 2.10 -10.28 21.00
C PRO A 285 1.94 -8.76 21.22
N SER A 286 1.97 -8.29 22.47
CA SER A 286 2.03 -6.88 22.83
C SER A 286 3.37 -6.24 22.44
N ASP A 287 4.50 -6.86 22.81
CA ASP A 287 5.84 -6.34 22.50
C ASP A 287 6.08 -6.27 20.98
N GLU A 288 5.61 -7.28 20.23
CA GLU A 288 5.65 -7.27 18.76
C GLU A 288 4.76 -6.15 18.19
N THR A 289 3.58 -5.89 18.78
CA THR A 289 2.69 -4.81 18.34
C THR A 289 3.29 -3.43 18.63
N ASP A 290 3.98 -3.24 19.76
CA ASP A 290 4.63 -1.97 20.09
C ASP A 290 5.90 -1.74 19.26
N ALA A 291 6.62 -2.81 18.90
CA ALA A 291 7.80 -2.77 18.05
C ALA A 291 7.48 -2.62 16.56
N VAL A 292 6.43 -3.30 16.09
CA VAL A 292 6.08 -3.49 14.67
C VAL A 292 4.55 -3.34 14.53
N PRO A 293 3.96 -2.14 14.81
CA PRO A 293 2.50 -1.94 14.89
C PRO A 293 1.76 -2.13 13.56
N TRP A 294 2.49 -2.09 12.44
CA TRP A 294 1.95 -2.43 11.13
C TRP A 294 2.04 -3.94 10.84
N GLY A 295 2.55 -4.78 11.74
CA GLY A 295 2.78 -6.21 11.51
C GLY A 295 3.91 -6.48 10.52
N ARG A 296 4.41 -7.72 10.49
CA ARG A 296 5.57 -8.07 9.65
C ARG A 296 5.23 -8.00 8.16
N ALA A 297 6.03 -7.22 7.43
CA ALA A 297 5.87 -6.98 6.00
C ALA A 297 7.05 -7.46 5.13
N ALA A 298 8.15 -7.87 5.75
CA ALA A 298 9.32 -8.36 5.05
C ALA A 298 9.01 -9.68 4.30
N SER A 299 9.36 -9.72 3.02
CA SER A 299 9.20 -10.90 2.16
C SER A 299 10.43 -11.81 2.29
N PRO A 300 10.29 -13.12 2.53
CA PRO A 300 11.44 -14.02 2.69
C PRO A 300 12.45 -13.90 1.55
N LEU A 301 13.75 -13.92 1.88
CA LEU A 301 14.82 -14.09 0.91
C LEU A 301 15.21 -15.56 0.91
N VAL A 302 15.15 -16.21 -0.25
CA VAL A 302 15.57 -17.61 -0.41
C VAL A 302 16.90 -17.63 -1.14
N THR A 303 17.87 -18.34 -0.59
CA THR A 303 19.16 -18.65 -1.21
C THR A 303 19.16 -20.14 -1.60
N GLU A 304 20.30 -20.67 -2.03
CA GLU A 304 20.42 -22.08 -2.40
C GLU A 304 19.97 -23.03 -1.27
N SER A 305 20.39 -22.76 -0.03
CA SER A 305 20.16 -23.62 1.14
C SER A 305 19.42 -22.95 2.29
N LEU A 306 19.31 -21.62 2.31
CA LEU A 306 18.76 -20.86 3.45
C LEU A 306 17.53 -20.03 3.06
N VAL A 307 16.66 -19.82 4.04
CA VAL A 307 15.58 -18.83 4.02
C VAL A 307 15.90 -17.78 5.08
N VAL A 308 16.03 -16.53 4.67
CA VAL A 308 16.46 -15.42 5.52
C VAL A 308 15.31 -14.42 5.69
N ILE A 309 14.99 -14.10 6.94
CA ILE A 309 13.97 -13.10 7.30
C ILE A 309 14.50 -12.13 8.37
N PRO A 310 13.94 -10.91 8.44
CA PRO A 310 14.25 -10.00 9.54
C PRO A 310 13.69 -10.52 10.88
N ALA A 311 14.54 -10.54 11.90
CA ALA A 311 14.22 -11.13 13.20
C ALA A 311 13.66 -10.13 14.21
N GLY A 312 14.33 -9.00 14.41
CA GLY A 312 14.04 -8.00 15.44
C GLY A 312 14.58 -8.40 16.81
N GLY A 313 14.30 -9.64 17.23
CA GLY A 313 14.65 -10.17 18.55
C GLY A 313 13.90 -9.45 19.68
N SER A 314 14.10 -9.90 20.91
CA SER A 314 13.48 -9.29 22.09
C SER A 314 14.10 -7.93 22.44
N ALA A 315 13.50 -7.19 23.38
CA ALA A 315 14.06 -5.91 23.83
C ALA A 315 15.47 -6.04 24.45
N GLY A 316 15.77 -7.17 25.09
CA GLY A 316 17.09 -7.46 25.68
C GLY A 316 18.11 -8.06 24.70
N GLN A 317 17.65 -8.74 23.65
CA GLN A 317 18.51 -9.37 22.64
C GLN A 317 17.98 -9.07 21.24
N ARG A 318 18.48 -7.99 20.63
CA ARG A 318 18.16 -7.62 19.25
C ARG A 318 18.94 -8.46 18.26
N VAL A 319 18.25 -8.95 17.23
CA VAL A 319 18.80 -9.71 16.10
C VAL A 319 18.24 -9.07 14.83
N SER A 320 19.08 -8.77 13.83
CA SER A 320 18.59 -8.11 12.61
C SER A 320 18.01 -9.12 11.61
N LEU A 321 18.72 -10.21 11.38
CA LEU A 321 18.37 -11.27 10.45
C LEU A 321 18.50 -12.63 11.13
N VAL A 322 17.57 -13.54 10.85
CA VAL A 322 17.70 -14.97 11.13
C VAL A 322 17.66 -15.72 9.80
N ALA A 323 18.55 -16.69 9.64
CA ALA A 323 18.57 -17.60 8.52
C ALA A 323 18.27 -19.01 8.99
N LEU A 324 17.35 -19.68 8.30
CA LEU A 324 16.90 -21.03 8.59
C LEU A 324 17.20 -21.92 7.41
N ASN A 325 17.54 -23.19 7.65
CA ASN A 325 17.71 -24.17 6.60
C ASN A 325 16.37 -24.39 5.88
N ARG A 326 16.38 -24.29 4.54
CA ARG A 326 15.18 -24.41 3.70
C ARG A 326 14.48 -25.76 3.79
N THR A 327 15.15 -26.83 4.21
CA THR A 327 14.60 -28.19 4.20
C THR A 327 13.81 -28.54 5.45
N ASP A 328 14.21 -28.01 6.62
CA ASP A 328 13.68 -28.40 7.93
C ASP A 328 13.28 -27.23 8.83
N GLY A 329 13.63 -25.98 8.47
CA GLY A 329 13.33 -24.79 9.26
C GLY A 329 14.20 -24.62 10.52
N GLN A 330 15.32 -25.33 10.65
CA GLN A 330 16.25 -25.13 11.76
C GLN A 330 17.07 -23.84 11.56
N VAL A 331 17.31 -23.09 12.63
CA VAL A 331 18.16 -21.88 12.59
C VAL A 331 19.60 -22.27 12.25
N ALA A 332 20.11 -21.72 11.15
CA ALA A 332 21.48 -21.91 10.68
C ALA A 332 22.42 -20.82 11.19
N TRP A 333 21.97 -19.56 11.20
CA TRP A 333 22.69 -18.44 11.80
C TRP A 333 21.75 -17.27 12.19
N GLU A 334 22.25 -16.42 13.08
CA GLU A 334 21.67 -15.13 13.44
C GLU A 334 22.68 -14.01 13.15
N GLY A 335 22.19 -12.86 12.66
CA GLY A 335 23.03 -11.77 12.19
C GLY A 335 22.56 -10.40 12.64
N GLY A 336 23.50 -9.56 13.08
CA GLY A 336 23.25 -8.17 13.45
C GLY A 336 22.57 -7.98 14.81
N ASN A 337 22.40 -6.72 15.20
CA ASN A 337 21.94 -6.31 16.53
C ASN A 337 21.08 -5.04 16.48
N ARG A 338 20.17 -4.99 15.51
CA ARG A 338 19.29 -3.83 15.22
C ARG A 338 17.85 -4.29 15.07
N GLN A 339 16.94 -3.49 15.58
CA GLN A 339 15.50 -3.70 15.43
C GLN A 339 15.08 -3.58 13.96
N VAL A 340 14.12 -4.42 13.55
CA VAL A 340 13.61 -4.46 12.19
C VAL A 340 12.62 -3.34 11.91
N SER A 341 12.33 -3.13 10.62
CA SER A 341 11.21 -2.30 10.19
C SER A 341 10.43 -3.08 9.12
N TYR A 342 10.19 -2.53 7.94
CA TYR A 342 9.28 -3.12 6.94
C TYR A 342 9.94 -3.42 5.59
N ALA A 343 11.25 -3.17 5.46
CA ALA A 343 12.02 -3.63 4.31
C ALA A 343 12.29 -5.15 4.38
N SER A 344 12.49 -5.76 3.22
CA SER A 344 12.85 -7.16 3.04
C SER A 344 14.36 -7.28 2.84
N PRO A 345 14.98 -8.42 3.20
CA PRO A 345 16.37 -8.67 2.84
C PRO A 345 16.52 -8.86 1.32
N SER A 346 17.67 -8.50 0.76
CA SER A 346 18.03 -8.75 -0.64
C SER A 346 19.46 -9.28 -0.75
N LEU A 347 19.66 -10.30 -1.60
CA LEU A 347 21.00 -10.80 -1.95
C LEU A 347 21.51 -9.99 -3.15
N VAL A 348 22.66 -9.36 -3.00
CA VAL A 348 23.32 -8.55 -4.04
C VAL A 348 24.81 -8.88 -4.09
N THR A 349 25.49 -8.52 -5.18
CA THR A 349 26.95 -8.51 -5.22
C THR A 349 27.45 -7.09 -5.00
N LEU A 350 28.32 -6.90 -4.00
CA LEU A 350 28.97 -5.62 -3.72
C LEU A 350 30.45 -5.86 -3.40
N ALA A 351 31.32 -5.02 -3.95
CA ALA A 351 32.78 -5.16 -3.97
C ALA A 351 33.24 -6.57 -4.42
N GLY A 352 32.56 -7.14 -5.42
CA GLY A 352 32.86 -8.48 -5.95
C GLY A 352 32.42 -9.66 -5.05
N ALA A 353 31.80 -9.42 -3.89
CA ALA A 353 31.35 -10.44 -2.96
C ALA A 353 29.81 -10.45 -2.81
N PRO A 354 29.16 -11.63 -2.64
CA PRO A 354 27.74 -11.70 -2.36
C PRO A 354 27.44 -11.26 -0.92
N GLN A 355 26.43 -10.41 -0.74
CA GLN A 355 26.05 -9.83 0.55
C GLN A 355 24.52 -9.78 0.70
N ILE A 356 24.00 -10.02 1.90
CA ILE A 356 22.59 -9.79 2.23
C ILE A 356 22.45 -8.37 2.77
N LEU A 357 21.78 -7.48 2.04
CA LEU A 357 21.38 -6.17 2.53
C LEU A 357 20.07 -6.25 3.32
N ILE A 358 19.98 -5.45 4.38
CA ILE A 358 18.73 -5.19 5.09
C ILE A 358 18.66 -3.73 5.55
N VAL A 359 17.52 -3.07 5.31
CA VAL A 359 17.20 -1.77 5.91
C VAL A 359 16.43 -2.03 7.20
N ASN A 360 17.12 -1.90 8.32
CA ASN A 360 16.58 -2.01 9.67
C ASN A 360 15.79 -0.73 10.03
N GLU A 361 15.33 -0.63 11.28
CA GLU A 361 14.65 0.56 11.79
C GLU A 361 15.46 1.85 11.60
N ASN A 362 16.73 1.85 12.03
CA ASN A 362 17.58 3.02 12.14
C ASN A 362 18.95 2.91 11.43
N THR A 363 19.15 1.85 10.65
CA THR A 363 20.42 1.51 9.98
C THR A 363 20.16 0.72 8.70
N ILE A 364 21.04 0.81 7.72
CA ILE A 364 21.26 -0.28 6.75
C ILE A 364 22.45 -1.12 7.23
N SER A 365 22.38 -2.44 7.04
CA SER A 365 23.54 -3.33 7.22
C SER A 365 23.63 -4.36 6.10
N ALA A 366 24.87 -4.81 5.86
CA ALA A 366 25.16 -5.95 5.00
C ALA A 366 25.75 -7.11 5.79
N HIS A 367 25.45 -8.33 5.37
CA HIS A 367 25.83 -9.56 6.04
C HIS A 367 26.41 -10.58 5.06
N ASP A 368 27.43 -11.34 5.47
CA ASP A 368 27.88 -12.52 4.71
C ASP A 368 26.72 -13.55 4.65
N PRO A 369 26.32 -14.02 3.46
CA PRO A 369 25.14 -14.89 3.31
C PRO A 369 25.25 -16.26 4.00
N ARG A 370 26.47 -16.72 4.33
CA ARG A 370 26.74 -18.07 4.86
C ARG A 370 26.81 -18.09 6.39
N SER A 371 27.26 -16.99 7.00
CA SER A 371 27.53 -16.88 8.44
C SER A 371 26.67 -15.85 9.17
N GLY A 372 26.00 -14.93 8.47
CA GLY A 372 25.28 -13.82 9.09
C GLY A 372 26.16 -12.70 9.66
N ASN A 373 27.48 -12.85 9.60
CA ASN A 373 28.45 -11.86 10.06
C ASN A 373 28.21 -10.52 9.35
N ARG A 374 28.07 -9.43 10.12
CA ARG A 374 27.87 -8.09 9.58
C ARG A 374 29.17 -7.60 8.93
N LEU A 375 29.13 -7.36 7.63
CA LEU A 375 30.25 -6.84 6.83
C LEU A 375 30.41 -5.33 7.02
N TRP A 376 29.30 -4.59 6.97
CA TRP A 376 29.26 -3.15 7.22
C TRP A 376 27.88 -2.69 7.67
N SER A 377 27.79 -1.44 8.12
CA SER A 377 26.52 -0.75 8.41
C SER A 377 26.66 0.75 8.27
N HIS A 378 25.59 1.41 7.81
CA HIS A 378 25.47 2.87 7.74
C HIS A 378 24.23 3.35 8.50
N PRO A 379 24.29 4.46 9.26
CA PRO A 379 23.12 5.03 9.93
C PRO A 379 22.04 5.45 8.93
N TRP A 380 20.79 5.05 9.17
CA TRP A 380 19.64 5.44 8.34
C TRP A 380 18.45 5.71 9.24
N THR A 381 18.35 6.94 9.73
CA THR A 381 17.51 7.28 10.89
C THR A 381 16.03 6.91 10.70
N GLY A 382 15.45 6.32 11.74
CA GLY A 382 14.08 5.83 11.68
C GLY A 382 13.59 5.22 12.98
N ASN A 383 12.27 5.03 13.00
CA ASN A 383 11.49 4.42 14.06
C ASN A 383 10.22 3.84 13.40
N SER A 384 9.92 2.57 13.67
CA SER A 384 8.88 1.81 12.96
C SER A 384 7.45 2.34 13.18
N ASN A 385 7.25 3.18 14.19
CA ASN A 385 5.94 3.68 14.60
C ASN A 385 5.64 5.07 14.02
N SER A 386 6.68 5.86 13.70
CA SER A 386 6.55 7.29 13.35
C SER A 386 7.16 7.67 11.99
N ASN A 387 8.32 7.11 11.64
CA ASN A 387 8.98 7.29 10.35
C ASN A 387 9.60 5.96 9.88
N ALA A 388 8.72 5.01 9.60
CA ALA A 388 9.04 3.64 9.22
C ALA A 388 10.01 3.54 8.03
N SER A 389 10.92 2.56 8.08
CA SER A 389 11.81 2.20 6.97
C SER A 389 11.17 1.09 6.15
N VAL A 390 10.65 1.41 4.96
CA VAL A 390 9.82 0.49 4.15
C VAL A 390 10.43 0.18 2.77
N SER A 391 11.08 1.15 2.13
CA SER A 391 11.72 0.93 0.83
C SER A 391 12.94 0.02 0.94
N GLN A 392 13.20 -0.77 -0.08
CA GLN A 392 14.42 -1.55 -0.17
C GLN A 392 15.63 -0.64 -0.42
N ALA A 393 16.80 -1.12 -0.02
CA ALA A 393 18.06 -0.61 -0.53
C ALA A 393 18.24 -1.11 -1.98
N LEU A 394 18.58 -0.20 -2.89
CA LEU A 394 18.78 -0.52 -4.31
C LEU A 394 20.28 -0.51 -4.60
N ALA A 395 20.86 -1.68 -4.92
CA ALA A 395 22.19 -1.73 -5.50
C ALA A 395 22.14 -1.08 -6.90
N VAL A 396 22.95 -0.05 -7.11
CA VAL A 396 23.04 0.74 -8.34
C VAL A 396 24.20 0.23 -9.20
N THR A 397 25.31 -0.10 -8.56
CA THR A 397 26.50 -0.76 -9.12
C THR A 397 27.08 -1.67 -8.06
N ASP A 398 28.11 -2.44 -8.40
CA ASP A 398 28.92 -3.24 -7.48
C ASP A 398 29.55 -2.43 -6.33
N SER A 399 29.55 -1.09 -6.37
CA SER A 399 30.08 -0.22 -5.31
C SER A 399 29.09 0.83 -4.80
N MET A 400 27.85 0.87 -5.30
CA MET A 400 26.90 1.94 -4.99
C MET A 400 25.55 1.41 -4.52
N VAL A 401 25.05 1.93 -3.40
CA VAL A 401 23.75 1.57 -2.81
C VAL A 401 22.92 2.82 -2.57
N LEU A 402 21.74 2.88 -3.17
CA LEU A 402 20.77 3.95 -2.98
C LEU A 402 19.79 3.60 -1.85
N LEU A 403 19.66 4.52 -0.90
CA LEU A 403 18.63 4.52 0.14
C LEU A 403 17.54 5.52 -0.22
N SER A 404 16.28 5.19 0.09
CA SER A 404 15.15 6.10 -0.09
C SER A 404 14.10 5.91 1.00
N LYS A 405 13.45 7.00 1.41
CA LYS A 405 12.50 7.02 2.53
C LYS A 405 11.60 8.26 2.51
N GLY A 406 10.32 8.07 2.81
CA GLY A 406 9.34 9.14 3.03
C GLY A 406 9.59 9.93 4.33
N TYR A 407 8.53 10.53 4.88
CA TYR A 407 8.56 11.22 6.18
C TYR A 407 9.62 12.35 6.29
N GLY A 408 9.97 12.97 5.15
CA GLY A 408 10.94 14.06 5.08
C GLY A 408 12.42 13.64 5.06
N VAL A 409 12.74 12.34 5.10
CA VAL A 409 14.13 11.85 5.06
C VAL A 409 14.71 11.95 3.64
N GLY A 410 13.96 11.56 2.62
CA GLY A 410 14.39 11.61 1.22
C GLY A 410 15.29 10.45 0.83
N SER A 411 16.44 10.73 0.23
CA SER A 411 17.35 9.71 -0.30
C SER A 411 18.82 10.03 -0.11
N GLU A 412 19.64 8.98 -0.13
CA GLU A 412 21.09 9.05 -0.01
C GLU A 412 21.71 7.98 -0.90
N LEU A 413 22.73 8.35 -1.68
CA LEU A 413 23.55 7.40 -2.44
C LEU A 413 24.87 7.16 -1.70
N LEU A 414 25.09 5.90 -1.34
CA LEU A 414 26.31 5.45 -0.67
C LEU A 414 27.29 4.88 -1.70
N GLN A 415 28.56 5.22 -1.55
CA GLN A 415 29.69 4.51 -2.14
C GLN A 415 30.28 3.56 -1.08
N LEU A 416 30.64 2.36 -1.53
CA LEU A 416 31.37 1.36 -0.78
C LEU A 416 32.74 1.20 -1.39
N ASP A 417 33.77 1.46 -0.60
CA ASP A 417 35.17 1.22 -0.94
C ASP A 417 35.71 0.12 0.00
N VAL A 418 36.53 -0.81 -0.52
CA VAL A 418 37.15 -1.86 0.29
C VAL A 418 38.66 -1.67 0.28
N ASP A 419 39.28 -1.71 1.45
CA ASP A 419 40.73 -1.55 1.59
C ASP A 419 41.51 -2.87 1.46
N ALA A 420 42.85 -2.78 1.57
CA ALA A 420 43.73 -3.92 1.48
C ALA A 420 43.49 -4.98 2.57
N ASP A 421 42.96 -4.57 3.74
CA ASP A 421 42.65 -5.42 4.89
C ASP A 421 41.21 -5.96 4.85
N GLN A 422 40.56 -5.87 3.68
CA GLN A 422 39.18 -6.30 3.42
C GLN A 422 38.12 -5.60 4.30
N GLN A 423 38.41 -4.39 4.81
CA GLN A 423 37.45 -3.60 5.55
C GLN A 423 36.63 -2.72 4.61
N PHE A 424 35.32 -2.66 4.88
CA PHE A 424 34.37 -1.86 4.13
C PHE A 424 34.29 -0.43 4.68
N HIS A 425 34.59 0.54 3.82
CA HIS A 425 34.40 1.97 4.07
C HIS A 425 33.17 2.45 3.32
N VAL A 426 32.21 3.00 4.04
CA VAL A 426 30.94 3.49 3.48
C VAL A 426 30.90 5.00 3.59
N ARG A 427 30.66 5.69 2.48
CA ARG A 427 30.57 7.16 2.42
C ARG A 427 29.42 7.64 1.56
N SER A 428 28.82 8.76 1.95
CA SER A 428 27.79 9.45 1.17
C SER A 428 28.41 10.10 -0.08
N LEU A 429 27.89 9.78 -1.26
CA LEU A 429 28.17 10.53 -2.49
C LEU A 429 27.29 11.77 -2.59
N TRP A 430 26.01 11.61 -2.25
CA TRP A 430 25.06 12.70 -2.08
C TRP A 430 23.90 12.28 -1.17
N SER A 431 23.28 13.25 -0.51
CA SER A 431 22.06 13.08 0.29
C SER A 431 21.09 14.23 0.03
N SER A 432 19.79 13.95 -0.02
CA SER A 432 18.75 14.92 -0.39
C SER A 432 17.38 14.56 0.20
N SER A 433 16.89 15.43 1.09
CA SER A 433 15.55 15.33 1.69
C SER A 433 14.39 15.65 0.74
N ARG A 434 14.69 16.07 -0.50
CA ARG A 434 13.69 16.60 -1.45
C ARG A 434 13.24 15.62 -2.53
N VAL A 435 14.02 14.55 -2.75
CA VAL A 435 13.80 13.59 -3.84
C VAL A 435 13.71 12.15 -3.33
N LEU A 436 13.04 11.31 -4.10
CA LEU A 436 12.80 9.88 -3.82
C LEU A 436 12.22 9.63 -2.42
N LYS A 437 11.23 10.44 -2.02
CA LYS A 437 10.52 10.30 -0.74
C LYS A 437 9.56 9.07 -0.76
N THR A 438 10.13 7.87 -0.76
CA THR A 438 9.41 6.60 -0.92
C THR A 438 8.63 6.23 0.34
N LYS A 439 7.29 6.28 0.26
CA LYS A 439 6.36 5.97 1.36
C LYS A 439 5.40 4.87 0.92
N PHE A 440 5.63 3.67 1.47
CA PHE A 440 5.00 2.38 1.08
C PHE A 440 5.37 1.84 -0.32
N THR A 441 6.38 2.41 -0.99
CA THR A 441 6.79 2.04 -2.36
C THR A 441 8.30 1.84 -2.45
N ASN A 442 8.76 1.23 -3.53
CA ASN A 442 10.18 1.04 -3.85
C ASN A 442 10.58 1.86 -5.08
N ALA A 443 11.89 2.05 -5.29
CA ALA A 443 12.45 2.67 -6.48
C ALA A 443 12.89 1.61 -7.51
N CYS A 444 13.14 2.03 -8.76
CA CYS A 444 13.82 1.22 -9.78
C CYS A 444 14.83 2.07 -10.56
N LEU A 445 15.89 1.44 -11.07
CA LEU A 445 16.91 2.07 -11.90
C LEU A 445 16.66 1.75 -13.38
N PHE A 446 16.88 2.74 -14.25
CA PHE A 446 16.94 2.58 -15.71
C PHE A 446 17.84 3.66 -16.31
N GLU A 447 18.83 3.27 -17.13
CA GLU A 447 19.68 4.19 -17.91
C GLU A 447 20.20 5.41 -17.11
N GLY A 448 20.82 5.16 -15.95
CA GLY A 448 21.37 6.21 -15.07
C GLY A 448 20.32 7.03 -14.29
N HIS A 449 19.04 6.68 -14.39
CA HIS A 449 17.94 7.41 -13.76
C HIS A 449 17.12 6.53 -12.83
N VAL A 450 16.76 7.10 -11.67
CA VAL A 450 15.92 6.45 -10.67
C VAL A 450 14.50 6.94 -10.80
N TYR A 451 13.56 5.99 -10.84
CA TYR A 451 12.13 6.26 -10.90
C TYR A 451 11.45 5.77 -9.62
N ALA A 452 10.73 6.67 -8.94
CA ALA A 452 10.04 6.38 -7.68
C ALA A 452 8.75 7.21 -7.49
N LEU A 453 7.83 6.71 -6.65
CA LEU A 453 6.72 7.51 -6.12
C LEU A 453 7.19 8.30 -4.88
N SER A 454 7.51 9.57 -5.10
CA SER A 454 8.05 10.51 -4.10
C SER A 454 6.91 11.30 -3.46
N ASP A 455 6.50 10.90 -2.25
CA ASP A 455 5.21 11.24 -1.62
C ASP A 455 4.02 11.07 -2.60
N GLY A 456 4.00 9.93 -3.30
CA GLY A 456 2.91 9.57 -4.21
C GLY A 456 2.78 10.42 -5.47
N VAL A 457 3.86 11.06 -5.91
CA VAL A 457 4.00 11.61 -7.27
C VAL A 457 5.19 10.93 -7.94
N LEU A 458 5.03 10.47 -9.17
CA LEU A 458 6.13 9.85 -9.92
C LEU A 458 7.23 10.90 -10.17
N GLU A 459 8.46 10.52 -9.86
CA GLU A 459 9.65 11.36 -9.92
C GLU A 459 10.77 10.61 -10.65
N CYS A 460 11.51 11.34 -11.48
CA CYS A 460 12.74 10.89 -12.14
C CYS A 460 13.91 11.71 -11.59
N VAL A 461 14.99 11.03 -11.20
CA VAL A 461 16.20 11.60 -10.60
C VAL A 461 17.42 11.02 -11.32
N ASP A 462 18.36 11.87 -11.74
CA ASP A 462 19.67 11.39 -12.19
C ASP A 462 20.46 10.83 -11.00
N ILE A 463 20.94 9.59 -11.12
CA ILE A 463 21.61 8.90 -10.03
C ILE A 463 22.96 9.53 -9.69
N SER A 464 23.64 10.13 -10.66
CA SER A 464 25.01 10.62 -10.48
C SER A 464 25.07 11.87 -9.59
N SER A 465 24.07 12.76 -9.69
CA SER A 465 24.03 14.05 -9.00
C SER A 465 22.88 14.21 -7.99
N GLY A 466 21.95 13.25 -7.91
CA GLY A 466 20.76 13.34 -7.06
C GLY A 466 19.77 14.43 -7.50
N ARG A 467 19.91 14.96 -8.73
CA ARG A 467 19.05 16.03 -9.26
C ARG A 467 17.77 15.47 -9.86
N ARG A 468 16.63 16.02 -9.44
CA ARG A 468 15.31 15.79 -10.06
C ARG A 468 15.35 16.26 -11.52
N GLN A 469 15.05 15.36 -12.45
CA GLN A 469 14.76 15.70 -13.84
C GLN A 469 13.30 16.19 -13.96
N TRP A 470 12.36 15.42 -13.39
CA TRP A 470 10.94 15.81 -13.34
C TRP A 470 10.20 15.13 -12.19
N LYS A 471 9.06 15.71 -11.80
CA LYS A 471 8.11 15.13 -10.84
C LYS A 471 6.67 15.44 -11.25
N ARG A 472 5.92 14.44 -11.74
CA ARG A 472 4.58 14.62 -12.32
C ARG A 472 3.79 13.29 -12.34
N GLY A 473 2.47 13.39 -12.30
CA GLY A 473 1.57 12.24 -12.17
C GLY A 473 1.43 11.83 -10.70
N ARG A 474 0.29 12.15 -10.08
CA ARG A 474 0.01 11.81 -8.67
C ARG A 474 -0.75 10.49 -8.61
N PHE A 475 -0.13 9.50 -7.98
CA PHE A 475 -0.61 8.12 -7.88
C PHE A 475 -0.92 7.71 -6.43
N GLY A 476 -0.69 8.59 -5.45
CA GLY A 476 -0.89 8.28 -4.03
C GLY A 476 0.13 7.26 -3.52
N HIS A 477 -0.20 6.49 -2.48
CA HIS A 477 0.64 5.41 -1.97
C HIS A 477 0.55 4.14 -2.83
N GLY A 478 0.75 4.33 -4.14
CA GLY A 478 0.74 3.29 -5.14
C GLY A 478 2.04 2.49 -5.18
N GLN A 479 2.20 1.72 -6.25
CA GLN A 479 3.41 0.96 -6.57
C GLN A 479 3.84 1.24 -8.01
N LEU A 480 5.07 0.85 -8.34
CA LEU A 480 5.59 0.85 -9.70
C LEU A 480 6.39 -0.42 -9.96
N LEU A 481 6.43 -0.86 -11.22
CA LEU A 481 7.29 -1.94 -11.71
C LEU A 481 7.91 -1.49 -13.04
N ARG A 482 9.23 -1.56 -13.19
CA ARG A 482 9.87 -1.32 -14.49
C ARG A 482 9.73 -2.53 -15.40
N VAL A 483 9.44 -2.29 -16.68
CA VAL A 483 9.35 -3.31 -17.72
C VAL A 483 10.06 -2.81 -18.97
N GLU A 484 11.29 -3.29 -19.21
CA GLU A 484 12.28 -2.65 -20.11
C GLU A 484 12.33 -1.11 -19.91
N SER A 485 11.98 -0.34 -20.94
CA SER A 485 11.93 1.14 -21.01
C SER A 485 10.60 1.75 -20.61
N HIS A 486 9.76 0.99 -19.90
CA HIS A 486 8.45 1.42 -19.42
C HIS A 486 8.29 1.24 -17.91
N LEU A 487 7.37 1.98 -17.35
CA LEU A 487 6.93 1.86 -15.96
C LEU A 487 5.43 1.50 -15.96
N LEU A 488 5.09 0.38 -15.32
CA LEU A 488 3.72 0.09 -14.90
C LEU A 488 3.52 0.72 -13.53
N VAL A 489 2.75 1.81 -13.46
CA VAL A 489 2.51 2.56 -12.22
C VAL A 489 1.08 2.32 -11.76
N GLN A 490 0.93 1.62 -10.63
CA GLN A 490 -0.35 1.35 -9.99
C GLN A 490 -0.65 2.45 -8.97
N ALA A 491 -1.76 3.15 -9.14
CA ALA A 491 -2.24 4.15 -8.19
C ALA A 491 -2.87 3.49 -6.95
N GLU A 492 -2.84 4.20 -5.82
CA GLU A 492 -3.54 3.83 -4.58
C GLU A 492 -5.05 3.64 -4.79
N SER A 493 -5.63 4.25 -5.83
CA SER A 493 -7.04 4.10 -6.23
C SER A 493 -7.35 2.81 -7.02
N GLY A 494 -6.33 2.09 -7.51
CA GLY A 494 -6.46 0.89 -8.33
C GLY A 494 -6.36 1.08 -9.86
N GLU A 495 -6.12 2.30 -10.36
CA GLU A 495 -5.75 2.52 -11.77
C GLU A 495 -4.30 2.02 -12.01
N ILE A 496 -4.03 1.34 -13.12
CA ILE A 496 -2.66 1.05 -13.57
C ILE A 496 -2.38 1.86 -14.84
N VAL A 497 -1.27 2.58 -14.85
CA VAL A 497 -0.87 3.51 -15.91
C VAL A 497 0.46 3.06 -16.51
N LEU A 498 0.52 2.97 -17.84
CA LEU A 498 1.77 2.78 -18.57
C LEU A 498 2.42 4.14 -18.82
N VAL A 499 3.68 4.29 -18.41
CA VAL A 499 4.48 5.50 -18.55
C VAL A 499 5.81 5.13 -19.23
N GLN A 500 6.36 5.98 -20.09
CA GLN A 500 7.70 5.78 -20.62
C GLN A 500 8.77 6.09 -19.55
N ALA A 501 9.78 5.24 -19.38
CA ALA A 501 10.96 5.55 -18.57
C ALA A 501 11.90 6.44 -19.39
N THR A 502 11.93 7.73 -19.09
CA THR A 502 12.69 8.76 -19.80
C THR A 502 13.01 9.93 -18.85
N PRO A 503 14.20 10.54 -18.93
CA PRO A 503 14.51 11.78 -18.21
C PRO A 503 13.96 13.04 -18.89
N GLU A 504 13.57 13.00 -20.17
CA GLU A 504 13.02 14.15 -20.91
C GLU A 504 11.68 14.64 -20.34
N GLY A 505 10.87 13.76 -19.73
CA GLY A 505 9.63 14.16 -19.08
C GLY A 505 8.62 13.04 -18.81
N PHE A 506 7.60 13.35 -18.03
CA PHE A 506 6.48 12.44 -17.78
C PHE A 506 5.62 12.24 -19.03
N ARG A 507 5.63 11.02 -19.59
CA ARG A 507 4.83 10.63 -20.76
C ARG A 507 3.93 9.42 -20.46
N LYS A 508 2.65 9.67 -20.15
CA LYS A 508 1.61 8.62 -20.07
C LYS A 508 1.31 8.08 -21.48
N LEU A 509 1.35 6.75 -21.62
CA LEU A 509 1.10 6.03 -22.86
C LEU A 509 -0.32 5.45 -22.88
N GLY A 510 -0.78 4.90 -21.75
CA GLY A 510 -2.14 4.40 -21.56
C GLY A 510 -2.49 4.15 -20.10
N SER A 511 -3.71 3.72 -19.81
CA SER A 511 -4.09 3.20 -18.50
C SER A 511 -5.30 2.28 -18.52
N ILE A 512 -5.47 1.53 -17.43
CA ILE A 512 -6.57 0.60 -17.19
C ILE A 512 -7.12 0.79 -15.77
N ALA A 513 -8.44 0.74 -15.62
CA ALA A 513 -9.09 0.63 -14.31
C ALA A 513 -9.04 -0.84 -13.84
N ALA A 514 -7.91 -1.23 -13.22
CA ALA A 514 -7.67 -2.60 -12.81
C ALA A 514 -8.49 -2.96 -11.55
N LEU A 515 -8.36 -2.14 -10.51
CA LEU A 515 -8.92 -2.37 -9.18
C LEU A 515 -9.74 -1.15 -8.71
N HIS A 516 -10.54 -1.36 -7.68
CA HIS A 516 -11.32 -0.33 -7.00
C HIS A 516 -10.91 -0.22 -5.54
N GLY A 517 -10.58 1.00 -5.12
CA GLY A 517 -10.24 1.33 -3.74
C GLY A 517 -8.77 1.14 -3.42
N GLN A 518 -8.46 1.25 -2.13
CA GLN A 518 -7.10 1.32 -1.60
C GLN A 518 -6.24 0.13 -2.04
N THR A 519 -5.18 0.41 -2.79
CA THR A 519 -4.33 -0.59 -3.43
C THR A 519 -2.85 -0.26 -3.15
N TRP A 520 -2.23 -0.98 -2.21
CA TRP A 520 -0.81 -0.82 -1.86
C TRP A 520 0.05 -2.02 -2.28
N ASN A 521 -0.54 -3.07 -2.83
CA ASN A 521 0.12 -4.33 -3.12
C ASN A 521 1.04 -4.21 -4.35
N ASN A 522 2.19 -4.89 -4.33
CA ASN A 522 3.13 -4.86 -5.44
C ASN A 522 2.59 -5.65 -6.66
N LEU A 523 2.94 -5.18 -7.85
CA LEU A 523 2.56 -5.82 -9.12
C LEU A 523 3.33 -7.13 -9.33
N CYS A 524 2.72 -8.06 -10.06
CA CYS A 524 3.36 -9.29 -10.52
C CYS A 524 3.16 -9.41 -12.03
N LEU A 525 4.24 -9.61 -12.77
CA LEU A 525 4.21 -9.73 -14.22
C LEU A 525 4.79 -11.09 -14.63
N TYR A 526 3.91 -12.03 -14.96
CA TYR A 526 4.26 -13.36 -15.45
C TYR A 526 4.25 -13.36 -16.98
N GLY A 527 5.41 -13.07 -17.59
CA GLY A 527 5.51 -12.82 -19.03
C GLY A 527 4.58 -11.69 -19.46
N ARG A 528 3.54 -11.98 -20.24
CA ARG A 528 2.51 -10.99 -20.63
C ARG A 528 1.33 -10.85 -19.65
N TYR A 529 1.27 -11.65 -18.60
CA TYR A 529 0.15 -11.68 -17.66
C TYR A 529 0.43 -10.80 -16.43
N LEU A 530 -0.24 -9.65 -16.36
CA LEU A 530 -0.15 -8.72 -15.23
C LEU A 530 -1.20 -9.08 -14.17
N LEU A 531 -0.74 -9.57 -13.02
CA LEU A 531 -1.58 -9.79 -11.85
C LEU A 531 -1.47 -8.60 -10.90
N ALA A 532 -2.63 -8.15 -10.42
CA ALA A 532 -2.76 -7.10 -9.42
C ALA A 532 -3.84 -7.48 -8.40
N ARG A 533 -3.71 -6.98 -7.17
CA ARG A 533 -4.73 -7.15 -6.12
C ARG A 533 -4.72 -5.99 -5.13
N ASN A 534 -5.79 -5.92 -4.34
CA ASN A 534 -5.81 -5.18 -3.09
C ASN A 534 -6.33 -6.06 -1.95
N ALA A 535 -6.80 -5.44 -0.86
CA ALA A 535 -7.38 -6.11 0.29
C ALA A 535 -8.84 -6.58 0.08
N ARG A 536 -9.39 -6.47 -1.14
CA ARG A 536 -10.80 -6.80 -1.46
C ARG A 536 -10.96 -7.61 -2.74
N GLU A 537 -10.16 -7.33 -3.76
CA GLU A 537 -10.26 -7.95 -5.08
C GLU A 537 -8.89 -8.19 -5.72
N ALA A 538 -8.84 -9.18 -6.62
CA ALA A 538 -7.69 -9.52 -7.46
C ALA A 538 -8.12 -9.58 -8.93
N THR A 539 -7.19 -9.29 -9.84
CA THR A 539 -7.41 -9.22 -11.28
C THR A 539 -6.18 -9.69 -12.06
N CYS A 540 -6.40 -10.23 -13.26
CA CYS A 540 -5.34 -10.53 -14.22
C CYS A 540 -5.65 -9.90 -15.58
N PHE A 541 -4.64 -9.29 -16.18
CA PHE A 541 -4.69 -8.73 -17.54
C PHE A 541 -3.66 -9.40 -18.43
N SER A 542 -4.07 -9.79 -19.64
CA SER A 542 -3.14 -10.09 -20.73
C SER A 542 -2.72 -8.77 -21.37
N LEU A 543 -1.47 -8.37 -21.15
CA LEU A 543 -0.86 -7.21 -21.81
C LEU A 543 -0.54 -7.54 -23.26
N THR A 544 -0.52 -6.55 -24.14
CA THR A 544 0.01 -6.71 -25.50
C THR A 544 1.53 -6.61 -25.45
N THR A 545 2.21 -7.58 -26.07
CA THR A 545 3.68 -7.62 -26.18
C THR A 545 4.08 -7.57 -27.65
N ARG A 546 5.20 -6.90 -27.92
CA ARG A 546 5.85 -6.94 -29.24
C ARG A 546 6.65 -8.25 -29.37
N PRO A 547 6.80 -8.81 -30.57
CA PRO A 547 7.69 -9.95 -30.79
C PRO A 547 9.13 -9.57 -30.45
N ASP A 548 9.92 -10.55 -30.05
CA ASP A 548 11.36 -10.37 -29.90
C ASP A 548 11.95 -9.96 -31.24
N SER A 549 12.79 -8.92 -31.23
CA SER A 549 13.62 -8.62 -32.39
C SER A 549 14.61 -9.76 -32.52
N THR A 550 14.48 -10.58 -33.56
CA THR A 550 15.54 -11.52 -33.94
C THR A 550 16.86 -10.76 -33.99
N PRO A 551 17.92 -11.22 -33.29
CA PRO A 551 19.22 -10.61 -33.44
C PRO A 551 19.67 -10.79 -34.89
N ASN A 552 19.96 -9.67 -35.55
CA ASN A 552 20.64 -9.63 -36.85
C ASN A 552 22.14 -9.89 -36.67
#